data_AF-A0A1I6JSU4-F1
#
_entry.id   AF-A0A1I6JSU4-F1
#
_cell.length_a   1.000
_cell.length_b   1.000
_cell.length_c   1.000
_cell.angle_alpha   90.00
_cell.angle_beta   90.00
_cell.angle_gamma   90.00
#
_symmetry.space_group_name_H-M   'P 1'
#
loop_
_entity.id
_entity.type
_entity.pdbx_description
1 polymer ?
#
loop_
_entity_poly.entity_id
_entity_poly.type
_entity_poly.pdbx_seq_one_letter_code
_entity_poly.pdbx_strand_id
1 'polypeptide(L)'
;MNMLNATNPLIDMEKQLGEILQKDIMDVRIIADLGLSHEDYKILSLKLRGMARYNGEMRLLEKYKICLMTMWVLACKYEKDGETIWKFMNNLVNDIPQYMQRNFYSICDSTLRENGLSSYGLIIDNMDNLMQMLVIQSGIDDMLYPSLFGLLEKAADYENAEEEIFKLFGKDRYSYLKTETKHELLLLMKAVYEDCQQGRISQKQILEKHHELSKGFICNCYKWCRSHIGKENVQIVR
;
A
#
# COMPACT_ATOMS: atom_id res chain seq x y z
N MET A 1 -3.16 -17.53 4.85
CA MET A 1 -3.77 -18.33 3.77
C MET A 1 -2.94 -18.04 2.54
N ASN A 2 -2.31 -19.04 1.92
CA ASN A 2 -1.58 -18.83 0.66
C ASN A 2 -2.62 -18.65 -0.44
N MET A 3 -2.70 -17.43 -0.99
CA MET A 3 -3.65 -17.11 -2.04
C MET A 3 -3.11 -17.53 -3.42
N LEU A 4 -1.79 -17.62 -3.55
CA LEU A 4 -1.11 -18.04 -4.78
C LEU A 4 -0.54 -19.45 -4.62
N ASN A 5 -0.90 -20.35 -5.53
CA ASN A 5 -0.35 -21.71 -5.57
C ASN A 5 0.83 -21.79 -6.55
N ALA A 6 1.97 -22.32 -6.11
CA ALA A 6 3.17 -22.50 -6.93
C ALA A 6 2.93 -23.31 -8.22
N THR A 7 1.91 -24.18 -8.27
CA THR A 7 1.58 -24.96 -9.48
C THR A 7 0.82 -24.14 -10.53
N ASN A 8 0.18 -23.03 -10.16
CA ASN A 8 -0.63 -22.26 -11.09
C ASN A 8 0.26 -21.56 -12.14
N PRO A 9 -0.09 -21.63 -13.44
CA PRO A 9 0.50 -20.78 -14.47
C PRO A 9 0.42 -19.29 -14.08
N LEU A 10 1.43 -18.50 -14.45
CA LEU A 10 1.46 -17.07 -14.15
C LEU A 10 0.27 -16.32 -14.76
N ILE A 11 -0.23 -16.78 -15.92
CA ILE A 11 -1.42 -16.20 -16.56
C ILE A 11 -2.69 -16.42 -15.73
N ASP A 12 -2.79 -17.54 -15.02
CA ASP A 12 -3.93 -17.80 -14.15
C ASP A 12 -3.83 -16.97 -12.87
N MET A 13 -2.61 -16.74 -12.36
CA MET A 13 -2.38 -15.80 -11.25
C MET A 13 -2.73 -14.36 -11.63
N GLU A 14 -2.33 -13.92 -12.82
CA GLU A 14 -2.67 -12.58 -13.35
C GLU A 14 -4.19 -12.39 -13.39
N LYS A 15 -4.91 -13.38 -13.95
CA LYS A 15 -6.36 -13.36 -14.02
C LYS A 15 -7.02 -13.38 -12.64
N GLN A 16 -6.57 -14.26 -11.74
CA GLN A 16 -7.10 -14.37 -10.38
C GLN A 16 -6.92 -13.07 -9.59
N LEU A 17 -5.72 -12.47 -9.65
CA LEU A 17 -5.46 -11.20 -8.99
C LEU A 17 -6.32 -10.09 -9.58
N GLY A 18 -6.42 -10.00 -10.91
CA GLY A 18 -7.29 -9.01 -11.56
C GLY A 18 -8.76 -9.14 -11.16
N GLU A 19 -9.29 -10.37 -11.13
CA GLU A 19 -10.65 -10.61 -10.66
C GLU A 19 -10.85 -10.22 -9.18
N ILE A 20 -9.85 -10.41 -8.31
CA ILE A 20 -9.95 -10.05 -6.90
C ILE A 20 -9.91 -8.53 -6.72
N LEU A 21 -9.01 -7.85 -7.42
CA LEU A 21 -8.87 -6.40 -7.35
C LEU A 21 -10.12 -5.68 -7.87
N GLN A 22 -10.79 -6.23 -8.88
CA GLN A 22 -12.01 -5.65 -9.46
C GLN A 22 -13.30 -6.05 -8.73
N LYS A 23 -13.25 -6.99 -7.79
CA LYS A 23 -14.44 -7.41 -7.04
C LYS A 23 -14.67 -6.46 -5.87
N ASP A 24 -15.72 -5.65 -5.99
CA ASP A 24 -16.26 -4.78 -4.91
C ASP A 24 -16.45 -5.54 -3.58
N ILE A 25 -16.71 -6.84 -3.65
CA ILE A 25 -16.94 -7.73 -2.49
C ILE A 25 -15.72 -7.80 -1.56
N MET A 26 -14.49 -7.62 -2.06
CA MET A 26 -13.28 -7.80 -1.26
C MET A 26 -12.83 -6.52 -0.55
N ASP A 27 -13.38 -5.35 -0.93
CA ASP A 27 -13.03 -4.04 -0.36
C ASP A 27 -11.50 -3.81 -0.37
N VAL A 28 -10.88 -4.13 -1.51
CA VAL A 28 -9.44 -3.99 -1.73
C VAL A 28 -9.17 -2.60 -2.27
N ARG A 29 -8.44 -1.78 -1.50
CA ARG A 29 -8.18 -0.37 -1.83
C ARG A 29 -6.73 -0.16 -2.18
N ILE A 30 -5.87 -0.93 -1.55
CA ILE A 30 -4.47 -1.07 -1.91
C ILE A 30 -4.08 -2.54 -2.04
N ILE A 31 -3.01 -2.84 -2.78
CA ILE A 31 -2.51 -4.21 -2.99
C ILE A 31 -2.24 -4.94 -1.67
N ALA A 32 -1.78 -4.25 -0.63
CA ALA A 32 -1.57 -4.86 0.68
C ALA A 32 -2.85 -5.38 1.36
N ASP A 33 -4.04 -4.88 0.99
CA ASP A 33 -5.32 -5.37 1.51
C ASP A 33 -5.65 -6.80 1.03
N LEU A 34 -4.97 -7.29 -0.02
CA LEU A 34 -5.07 -8.68 -0.48
C LEU A 34 -4.63 -9.69 0.59
N GLY A 35 -3.87 -9.26 1.60
CA GLY A 35 -3.40 -10.13 2.68
C GLY A 35 -2.43 -11.23 2.20
N LEU A 36 -1.75 -11.01 1.08
CA LEU A 36 -0.73 -11.90 0.54
C LEU A 36 0.43 -12.04 1.52
N SER A 37 0.92 -13.26 1.69
CA SER A 37 2.00 -13.60 2.61
C SER A 37 3.38 -13.45 1.98
N HIS A 38 4.42 -13.55 2.81
CA HIS A 38 5.82 -13.63 2.34
C HIS A 38 6.07 -14.86 1.46
N GLU A 39 5.32 -15.95 1.63
CA GLU A 39 5.45 -17.13 0.76
C GLU A 39 4.82 -16.87 -0.61
N ASP A 40 3.67 -16.20 -0.67
CA ASP A 40 3.06 -15.77 -1.94
C ASP A 40 4.02 -14.86 -2.73
N TYR A 41 4.71 -13.94 -2.03
CA TYR A 41 5.76 -13.11 -2.61
C TYR A 41 6.88 -13.96 -3.25
N LYS A 42 7.43 -14.94 -2.53
CA LYS A 42 8.51 -15.81 -3.06
C LYS A 42 8.06 -16.57 -4.30
N ILE A 43 6.85 -17.12 -4.29
CA ILE A 43 6.26 -17.85 -5.42
C ILE A 43 6.17 -16.92 -6.65
N LEU A 44 5.62 -15.72 -6.46
CA LEU A 44 5.43 -14.75 -7.53
C LEU A 44 6.77 -14.25 -8.09
N SER A 45 7.72 -13.92 -7.21
CA SER A 45 9.09 -13.51 -7.56
C SER A 45 9.83 -14.58 -8.37
N LEU A 46 9.70 -15.86 -7.99
CA LEU A 46 10.36 -16.95 -8.71
C LEU A 46 9.78 -17.13 -10.12
N LYS A 47 8.45 -17.07 -10.27
CA LYS A 47 7.77 -17.21 -11.56
C LYS A 47 8.10 -16.08 -12.51
N LEU A 48 8.08 -14.83 -12.02
CA LEU A 48 8.38 -13.66 -12.83
C LEU A 48 9.85 -13.64 -13.28
N ARG A 49 10.80 -13.95 -12.39
CA ARG A 49 12.22 -14.09 -12.77
C ARG A 49 12.46 -15.19 -13.80
N GLY A 50 11.70 -16.29 -13.73
CA GLY A 50 11.73 -17.34 -14.73
C GLY A 50 11.30 -16.85 -16.11
N MET A 51 10.28 -15.99 -16.19
CA MET A 51 9.71 -15.49 -17.44
C MET A 51 10.48 -14.31 -18.05
N ALA A 52 11.08 -13.44 -17.22
CA ALA A 52 11.91 -12.32 -17.67
C ALA A 52 13.13 -12.78 -18.49
N ARG A 53 13.65 -13.99 -18.22
CA ARG A 53 14.74 -14.59 -18.99
C ARG A 53 14.39 -14.91 -20.45
N TYR A 54 13.10 -15.04 -20.77
CA TYR A 54 12.63 -15.48 -22.10
C TYR A 54 11.84 -14.41 -22.85
N ASN A 55 11.28 -13.43 -22.13
CA ASN A 55 10.54 -12.31 -22.70
C ASN A 55 11.26 -11.01 -22.35
N GLY A 56 11.49 -10.12 -23.32
CA GLY A 56 11.96 -8.77 -23.01
C GLY A 56 11.02 -8.07 -22.02
N GLU A 57 11.58 -7.25 -21.12
CA GLU A 57 10.90 -6.67 -19.95
C GLU A 57 9.55 -6.00 -20.27
N MET A 58 9.47 -5.26 -21.38
CA MET A 58 8.22 -4.60 -21.80
C MET A 58 7.10 -5.58 -22.17
N ARG A 59 7.42 -6.71 -22.82
CA ARG A 59 6.41 -7.73 -23.15
C ARG A 59 5.91 -8.45 -21.90
N LEU A 60 6.79 -8.63 -20.91
CA LEU A 60 6.42 -9.19 -19.63
C LEU A 60 5.45 -8.24 -18.90
N LEU A 61 5.77 -6.94 -18.89
CA LEU A 61 4.91 -5.90 -18.32
C LEU A 61 3.53 -5.89 -18.96
N GLU A 62 3.44 -5.82 -20.29
CA GLU A 62 2.15 -5.76 -20.99
C GLU A 62 1.27 -7.00 -20.71
N LYS A 63 1.89 -8.17 -20.52
CA LYS A 63 1.17 -9.44 -20.36
C LYS A 63 0.84 -9.79 -18.90
N TYR A 64 1.65 -9.33 -17.95
CA TYR A 64 1.58 -9.73 -16.54
C TYR A 64 1.65 -8.52 -15.59
N LYS A 65 1.02 -7.41 -15.98
CA LYS A 65 1.09 -6.12 -15.29
C LYS A 65 0.64 -6.20 -13.83
N ILE A 66 -0.44 -6.94 -13.54
CA ILE A 66 -0.98 -7.06 -12.18
C ILE A 66 -0.03 -7.88 -11.29
N CYS A 67 0.46 -9.02 -11.80
CA CYS A 67 1.45 -9.84 -11.12
C CYS A 67 2.74 -9.07 -10.84
N LEU A 68 3.24 -8.28 -11.80
CA LEU A 68 4.44 -7.47 -11.62
C LEU A 68 4.24 -6.38 -10.56
N MET A 69 3.17 -5.60 -10.67
CA MET A 69 2.85 -4.56 -9.68
C MET A 69 2.67 -5.16 -8.28
N THR A 70 1.97 -6.28 -8.18
CA THR A 70 1.80 -7.01 -6.91
C THR A 70 3.14 -7.47 -6.35
N MET A 71 4.01 -8.03 -7.18
CA MET A 71 5.33 -8.48 -6.74
C MET A 71 6.18 -7.32 -6.23
N TRP A 72 6.22 -6.19 -6.94
CA TRP A 72 6.97 -5.01 -6.52
C TRP A 72 6.46 -4.44 -5.20
N VAL A 73 5.14 -4.38 -5.01
CA VAL A 73 4.56 -3.94 -3.74
C VAL A 73 4.90 -4.90 -2.59
N LEU A 74 4.84 -6.21 -2.83
CA LEU A 74 5.21 -7.19 -1.82
C LEU A 74 6.71 -7.16 -1.52
N ALA A 75 7.54 -6.86 -2.51
CA ALA A 75 8.95 -6.60 -2.27
C ALA A 75 9.08 -5.40 -1.33
N CYS A 76 8.38 -4.28 -1.55
CA CYS A 76 8.43 -3.13 -0.66
C CYS A 76 8.00 -3.51 0.77
N LYS A 77 7.00 -4.39 0.89
CA LYS A 77 6.48 -4.84 2.18
C LYS A 77 7.43 -5.78 2.95
N TYR A 78 8.10 -6.71 2.25
CA TYR A 78 8.80 -7.82 2.89
C TYR A 78 10.33 -7.77 2.80
N GLU A 79 10.88 -7.07 1.80
CA GLU A 79 12.31 -6.89 1.70
C GLU A 79 12.77 -5.84 2.72
N LYS A 80 13.89 -6.12 3.38
CA LYS A 80 14.41 -5.26 4.45
C LYS A 80 15.01 -3.96 3.93
N ASP A 81 15.30 -3.89 2.64
CA ASP A 81 15.98 -2.76 2.02
C ASP A 81 15.17 -2.25 0.81
N GLY A 82 14.49 -1.13 1.00
CA GLY A 82 13.77 -0.43 -0.08
C GLY A 82 14.70 0.05 -1.19
N GLU A 83 15.99 0.26 -0.91
CA GLU A 83 17.00 0.67 -1.89
C GLU A 83 17.25 -0.42 -2.93
N THR A 84 17.12 -1.69 -2.55
CA THR A 84 17.24 -2.82 -3.47
C THR A 84 16.17 -2.79 -4.56
N ILE A 85 14.93 -2.45 -4.21
CA ILE A 85 13.81 -2.38 -5.16
C ILE A 85 13.96 -1.14 -6.03
N TRP A 86 14.29 0.00 -5.43
CA TRP A 86 14.55 1.22 -6.18
C TRP A 86 15.63 1.00 -7.23
N LYS A 87 16.77 0.40 -6.85
CA LYS A 87 17.88 0.08 -7.78
C LYS A 87 17.43 -0.86 -8.88
N PHE A 88 16.71 -1.93 -8.54
CA PHE A 88 16.20 -2.89 -9.54
C PHE A 88 15.32 -2.20 -10.58
N MET A 89 14.33 -1.43 -10.11
CA MET A 89 13.38 -0.73 -10.97
C MET A 89 14.04 0.39 -11.77
N ASN A 90 14.95 1.14 -11.15
CA ASN A 90 15.69 2.21 -11.82
C ASN A 90 16.58 1.64 -12.94
N ASN A 91 17.23 0.50 -12.72
CA ASN A 91 18.00 -0.17 -13.77
C ASN A 91 17.09 -0.64 -14.92
N LEU A 92 15.96 -1.28 -14.59
CA LEU A 92 14.98 -1.73 -15.59
C LEU A 92 14.49 -0.58 -16.49
N VAL A 93 14.23 0.59 -15.91
CA VAL A 93 13.72 1.75 -16.66
C VAL A 93 14.83 2.50 -17.40
N ASN A 94 16.03 2.61 -16.84
CA ASN A 94 17.14 3.30 -17.50
C ASN A 94 17.69 2.54 -18.71
N ASP A 95 17.51 1.21 -18.73
CA ASP A 95 17.96 0.36 -19.84
C ASP A 95 17.03 0.43 -21.08
N ILE A 96 15.87 1.09 -20.98
CA ILE A 96 14.92 1.24 -22.09
C ILE A 96 14.87 2.68 -22.65
N PRO A 97 14.60 2.87 -23.95
CA PRO A 97 14.47 4.19 -24.56
C PRO A 97 13.39 5.06 -23.91
N GLN A 98 13.59 6.38 -23.87
CA GLN A 98 12.67 7.33 -23.20
C GLN A 98 11.20 7.20 -23.63
N TYR A 99 10.91 6.93 -24.91
CA TYR A 99 9.53 6.73 -25.37
C TYR A 99 8.90 5.44 -24.78
N MET A 100 9.70 4.40 -24.55
CA MET A 100 9.27 3.18 -23.86
C MET A 100 9.12 3.41 -22.37
N GLN A 101 9.95 4.26 -21.75
CA GLN A 101 9.78 4.65 -20.34
C GLN A 101 8.42 5.32 -20.10
N ARG A 102 7.98 6.21 -21.00
CA ARG A 102 6.64 6.81 -20.91
C ARG A 102 5.53 5.76 -21.00
N ASN A 103 5.66 4.80 -21.91
CA ASN A 103 4.71 3.70 -22.02
C ASN A 103 4.71 2.82 -20.77
N PHE A 104 5.89 2.52 -20.22
CA PHE A 104 6.06 1.77 -18.98
C PHE A 104 5.30 2.43 -17.82
N TYR A 105 5.52 3.72 -17.57
CA TYR A 105 4.81 4.45 -16.51
C TYR A 105 3.30 4.51 -16.78
N SER A 106 2.90 4.72 -18.02
CA SER A 106 1.48 4.70 -18.40
C SER A 106 0.82 3.35 -18.12
N ILE A 107 1.50 2.22 -18.37
CA ILE A 107 0.97 0.89 -18.07
C ILE A 107 0.85 0.70 -16.56
N CYS A 108 1.84 1.13 -15.77
CA CYS A 108 1.78 1.07 -14.32
C CYS A 108 0.61 1.91 -13.77
N ASP A 109 0.46 3.16 -14.23
CA ASP A 109 -0.62 4.07 -13.81
C ASP A 109 -1.99 3.50 -14.18
N SER A 110 -2.17 3.06 -15.44
CA SER A 110 -3.44 2.51 -15.90
C SER A 110 -3.79 1.22 -15.18
N THR A 111 -2.80 0.37 -14.86
CA THR A 111 -3.04 -0.87 -14.12
C THR A 111 -3.64 -0.60 -12.75
N LEU A 112 -3.17 0.39 -12.00
CA LEU A 112 -3.74 0.69 -10.69
C LEU A 112 -5.15 1.29 -10.81
N ARG A 113 -5.33 2.24 -11.73
CA ARG A 113 -6.62 2.93 -11.94
C ARG A 113 -7.71 2.00 -12.47
N GLU A 114 -7.41 1.17 -13.45
CA GLU A 114 -8.34 0.19 -14.03
C GLU A 114 -8.83 -0.83 -12.99
N ASN A 115 -8.04 -1.06 -11.94
CA ASN A 115 -8.36 -1.97 -10.85
C ASN A 115 -8.89 -1.26 -9.60
N GLY A 116 -9.25 0.03 -9.69
CA GLY A 116 -9.87 0.79 -8.60
C GLY A 116 -8.98 1.02 -7.38
N LEU A 117 -7.66 0.89 -7.52
CA LEU A 117 -6.74 1.05 -6.40
C LEU A 117 -6.48 2.52 -6.10
N SER A 118 -6.43 2.86 -4.81
CA SER A 118 -6.25 4.22 -4.33
C SER A 118 -4.91 4.80 -4.78
N SER A 119 -4.96 5.90 -5.52
CA SER A 119 -3.77 6.63 -5.97
C SER A 119 -3.42 7.84 -5.09
N TYR A 120 -4.33 8.29 -4.22
CA TYR A 120 -4.14 9.50 -3.39
C TYR A 120 -3.66 10.69 -4.23
N GLY A 121 -4.33 10.93 -5.36
CA GLY A 121 -4.00 12.02 -6.29
C GLY A 121 -2.69 11.85 -7.08
N LEU A 122 -1.85 10.85 -6.79
CA LEU A 122 -0.58 10.63 -7.49
C LEU A 122 -0.80 10.08 -8.90
N ILE A 123 0.00 10.59 -9.84
CA ILE A 123 0.09 10.13 -11.23
C ILE A 123 1.47 9.53 -11.45
N ILE A 124 1.53 8.30 -11.98
CA ILE A 124 2.82 7.67 -12.30
C ILE A 124 3.30 8.16 -13.67
N ASP A 125 4.19 9.13 -13.68
CA ASP A 125 4.83 9.68 -14.89
C ASP A 125 6.37 9.62 -14.83
N ASN A 126 6.93 9.21 -13.70
CA ASN A 126 8.36 9.06 -13.46
C ASN A 126 8.65 8.02 -12.36
N MET A 127 9.92 7.71 -12.16
CA MET A 127 10.39 6.70 -11.22
C MET A 127 10.06 7.04 -9.76
N ASP A 128 10.19 8.30 -9.36
CA ASP A 128 9.89 8.72 -7.99
C ASP A 128 8.39 8.54 -7.68
N ASN A 129 7.53 8.89 -8.63
CA ASN A 129 6.09 8.74 -8.49
C ASN A 129 5.68 7.25 -8.47
N LEU A 130 6.35 6.40 -9.26
CA LEU A 130 6.16 4.95 -9.17
C LEU A 130 6.54 4.42 -7.79
N MET A 131 7.69 4.82 -7.26
CA MET A 131 8.17 4.35 -5.95
C MET A 131 7.27 4.79 -4.81
N GLN A 132 6.80 6.05 -4.83
CA GLN A 132 5.80 6.52 -3.89
C GLN A 132 4.53 5.66 -3.93
N MET A 133 4.05 5.37 -5.13
CA MET A 133 2.88 4.53 -5.31
C MET A 133 3.10 3.10 -4.78
N LEU A 134 4.24 2.47 -5.06
CA LEU A 134 4.55 1.14 -4.55
C LEU A 134 4.59 1.10 -3.01
N VAL A 135 5.16 2.14 -2.39
CA VAL A 135 5.21 2.27 -0.93
C VAL A 135 3.81 2.44 -0.34
N ILE A 136 2.99 3.31 -0.90
CA ILE A 136 1.58 3.48 -0.49
C ILE A 136 0.83 2.15 -0.59
N GLN A 137 0.97 1.47 -1.73
CA GLN A 137 0.29 0.22 -2.01
C GLN A 137 0.75 -0.93 -1.10
N SER A 138 1.97 -0.82 -0.52
CA SER A 138 2.50 -1.78 0.45
C SER A 138 1.87 -1.67 1.84
N GLY A 139 1.19 -0.56 2.11
CA GLY A 139 0.54 -0.27 3.38
C GLY A 139 1.52 0.00 4.52
N ILE A 140 0.94 0.32 5.69
CA ILE A 140 1.70 0.54 6.93
C ILE A 140 1.98 -0.82 7.59
N ASP A 141 3.20 -1.00 8.08
CA ASP A 141 3.58 -2.18 8.85
C ASP A 141 2.81 -2.25 10.17
N ASP A 142 2.33 -3.45 10.51
CA ASP A 142 1.52 -3.67 11.72
C ASP A 142 2.23 -3.21 13.01
N MET A 143 3.57 -3.30 13.02
CA MET A 143 4.42 -2.89 14.14
C MET A 143 4.44 -1.37 14.36
N LEU A 144 4.11 -0.57 13.34
CA LEU A 144 4.09 0.90 13.42
C LEU A 144 2.76 1.43 13.93
N TYR A 145 1.67 0.66 13.85
CA TYR A 145 0.33 1.12 14.24
C TYR A 145 0.24 1.64 15.68
N PRO A 146 0.77 0.96 16.72
CA PRO A 146 0.67 1.49 18.08
C PRO A 146 1.33 2.86 18.26
N SER A 147 2.50 3.06 17.66
CA SER A 147 3.20 4.35 17.67
C SER A 147 2.42 5.40 16.88
N LEU A 148 1.96 5.06 15.67
CA LEU A 148 1.20 5.97 14.82
C LEU A 148 -0.10 6.42 15.50
N PHE A 149 -0.89 5.50 16.05
CA PHE A 149 -2.15 5.84 16.72
C PHE A 149 -1.91 6.65 18.00
N GLY A 150 -0.85 6.34 18.76
CA GLY A 150 -0.47 7.16 19.93
C GLY A 150 -0.03 8.58 19.56
N LEU A 151 0.54 8.79 18.37
CA LEU A 151 0.85 10.13 17.84
C LEU A 151 -0.41 10.85 17.37
N LEU A 152 -1.32 10.17 16.66
CA LEU A 152 -2.61 10.72 16.24
C LEU A 152 -3.48 11.13 17.44
N GLU A 153 -3.44 10.37 18.53
CA GLU A 153 -4.12 10.69 19.80
C GLU A 153 -3.60 11.99 20.42
N LYS A 154 -2.28 12.18 20.42
CA LYS A 154 -1.60 13.35 20.98
C LYS A 154 -1.69 14.59 20.08
N ALA A 155 -2.10 14.43 18.82
CA ALA A 155 -2.13 15.48 17.80
C ALA A 155 -3.20 16.58 18.02
N ALA A 156 -3.62 16.82 19.26
CA ALA A 156 -4.36 18.03 19.65
C ALA A 156 -3.52 19.30 19.41
N ASP A 157 -2.18 19.18 19.45
CA ASP A 157 -1.21 20.19 18.99
C ASP A 157 -0.54 19.68 17.68
N TYR A 158 -1.02 20.20 16.55
CA TYR A 158 -0.83 19.61 15.22
C TYR A 158 0.61 19.66 14.71
N GLU A 159 1.34 20.73 14.99
CA GLU A 159 2.67 20.96 14.42
C GLU A 159 3.72 19.97 14.95
N ASN A 160 3.68 19.66 16.25
CA ASN A 160 4.65 18.75 16.88
C ASN A 160 4.39 17.28 16.52
N ALA A 161 3.12 16.87 16.42
CA ALA A 161 2.75 15.50 16.09
C ALA A 161 3.03 15.17 14.60
N GLU A 162 2.86 16.14 13.70
CA GLU A 162 3.18 15.98 12.28
C GLU A 162 4.66 15.66 12.08
N GLU A 163 5.57 16.41 12.73
CA GLU A 163 7.01 16.17 12.60
C GLU A 163 7.41 14.77 13.10
N GLU A 164 6.83 14.30 14.21
CA GLU A 164 7.09 12.96 14.74
C GLU A 164 6.54 11.85 13.83
N ILE A 165 5.36 12.04 13.25
CA ILE A 165 4.80 11.10 12.26
C ILE A 165 5.64 11.11 10.98
N PHE A 166 6.16 12.26 10.56
CA PHE A 166 7.04 12.35 9.40
C PHE A 166 8.39 11.71 9.68
N LYS A 167 8.90 11.77 10.91
CA LYS A 167 10.08 11.00 11.35
C LYS A 167 9.80 9.50 11.36
N LEU A 168 8.60 9.06 11.74
CA LEU A 168 8.16 7.67 11.65
C LEU A 168 8.16 7.20 10.19
N PHE A 169 7.61 8.01 9.27
CA PHE A 169 7.65 7.79 7.82
C PHE A 169 8.97 8.21 7.15
N GLY A 170 9.95 8.68 7.91
CA GLY A 170 11.27 9.06 7.39
C GLY A 170 12.23 7.88 7.32
N LYS A 171 11.83 6.74 7.88
CA LYS A 171 12.63 5.52 7.98
C LYS A 171 12.21 4.50 6.93
N ASP A 172 13.14 3.60 6.60
CA ASP A 172 12.92 2.47 5.71
C ASP A 172 12.28 2.87 4.38
N ARG A 173 11.32 2.08 3.88
CA ARG A 173 10.64 2.31 2.60
C ARG A 173 9.79 3.59 2.56
N TYR A 174 9.37 4.13 3.70
CA TYR A 174 8.53 5.33 3.73
C TYR A 174 9.33 6.60 3.40
N SER A 175 10.67 6.53 3.45
CA SER A 175 11.56 7.63 3.03
C SER A 175 11.37 8.07 1.58
N TYR A 176 10.84 7.18 0.72
CA TYR A 176 10.51 7.51 -0.67
C TYR A 176 9.24 8.37 -0.83
N LEU A 177 8.42 8.53 0.22
CA LEU A 177 7.26 9.41 0.18
C LEU A 177 7.69 10.88 0.25
N LYS A 178 7.24 11.68 -0.72
CA LYS A 178 7.43 13.13 -0.70
C LYS A 178 6.61 13.76 0.42
N THR A 179 7.04 14.94 0.87
CA THR A 179 6.42 15.67 1.98
C THR A 179 4.94 15.92 1.74
N GLU A 180 4.57 16.31 0.52
CA GLU A 180 3.18 16.58 0.13
C GLU A 180 2.31 15.34 0.26
N THR A 181 2.80 14.19 -0.21
CA THR A 181 2.12 12.90 -0.10
C THR A 181 1.99 12.44 1.35
N LYS A 182 3.03 12.64 2.18
CA LYS A 182 2.96 12.34 3.62
C LYS A 182 1.88 13.17 4.31
N HIS A 183 1.78 14.45 3.95
CA HIS A 183 0.77 15.37 4.49
C HIS A 183 -0.65 14.92 4.12
N GLU A 184 -0.89 14.60 2.84
CA GLU A 184 -2.20 14.12 2.37
C GLU A 184 -2.62 12.82 3.08
N LEU A 185 -1.70 11.85 3.17
CA LEU A 185 -1.93 10.62 3.91
C LEU A 185 -2.25 10.87 5.39
N LEU A 186 -1.53 11.78 6.04
CA LEU A 186 -1.74 12.13 7.44
C LEU A 186 -3.13 12.74 7.67
N LEU A 187 -3.58 13.64 6.79
CA LEU A 187 -4.92 14.24 6.87
C LEU A 187 -6.02 13.18 6.81
N LEU A 188 -5.90 12.23 5.88
CA LEU A 188 -6.86 11.12 5.76
C LEU A 188 -6.82 10.22 7.01
N MET A 189 -5.63 9.87 7.48
CA MET A 189 -5.45 9.02 8.67
C MET A 189 -6.05 9.66 9.92
N LYS A 190 -5.88 10.98 10.08
CA LYS A 190 -6.48 11.75 11.17
C LYS A 190 -8.00 11.73 11.11
N ALA A 191 -8.59 11.97 9.93
CA ALA A 191 -10.04 11.95 9.77
C ALA A 191 -10.65 10.58 10.14
N VAL A 192 -9.99 9.48 9.76
CA VAL A 192 -10.38 8.12 10.20
C VAL A 192 -10.26 7.96 11.71
N TYR A 193 -9.16 8.45 12.30
CA TYR A 193 -8.92 8.33 13.74
C TYR A 193 -10.00 9.06 14.55
N GLU A 194 -10.34 10.30 14.19
CA GLU A 194 -11.37 11.10 14.85
C GLU A 194 -12.75 10.41 14.79
N ASP A 195 -13.10 9.87 13.63
CA ASP A 195 -14.34 9.12 13.44
C ASP A 195 -14.37 7.82 14.29
N CYS A 196 -13.24 7.11 14.38
CA CYS A 196 -13.09 5.95 15.25
C CYS A 196 -13.22 6.32 16.74
N GLN A 197 -12.62 7.45 17.15
CA GLN A 197 -12.58 7.91 18.53
C GLN A 197 -13.96 8.36 19.03
N GLN A 198 -14.75 9.04 18.20
CA GLN A 198 -16.11 9.44 18.56
C GLN A 198 -17.01 8.25 18.90
N GLY A 199 -16.72 7.08 18.33
CA GLY A 199 -17.39 5.82 18.64
C GLY A 199 -18.86 5.75 18.21
N ARG A 200 -19.36 6.75 17.48
CA ARG A 200 -20.77 6.89 17.06
C ARG A 200 -21.13 6.07 15.82
N ILE A 201 -20.15 5.74 15.00
CA ILE A 201 -20.33 5.00 13.75
C ILE A 201 -19.68 3.63 13.82
N SER A 202 -20.27 2.68 13.10
CA SER A 202 -19.77 1.31 12.98
C SER A 202 -18.53 1.26 12.09
N GLN A 203 -17.71 0.22 12.26
CA GLN A 203 -16.54 -0.01 11.40
C GLN A 203 -16.93 -0.06 9.90
N LYS A 204 -18.08 -0.65 9.58
CA LYS A 204 -18.59 -0.70 8.19
C LYS A 204 -18.84 0.69 7.62
N GLN A 205 -19.46 1.58 8.39
CA GLN A 205 -19.71 2.97 7.96
C GLN A 205 -18.42 3.77 7.80
N ILE A 206 -17.40 3.51 8.62
CA ILE A 206 -16.08 4.15 8.48
C ILE A 206 -15.40 3.68 7.20
N LEU A 207 -15.46 2.38 6.89
CA LEU A 207 -14.97 1.83 5.63
C LEU A 207 -15.67 2.49 4.45
N GLU A 208 -17.00 2.64 4.47
CA GLU A 208 -17.75 3.30 3.39
C GLU A 208 -17.41 4.79 3.26
N LYS A 209 -17.19 5.50 4.37
CA LYS A 209 -16.90 6.94 4.37
C LYS A 209 -15.49 7.26 3.89
N HIS A 210 -14.48 6.48 4.30
CA HIS A 210 -13.06 6.72 4.02
C HIS A 210 -12.53 5.67 3.04
N HIS A 211 -13.20 5.52 1.90
CA HIS A 211 -12.90 4.50 0.89
C HIS A 211 -11.49 4.61 0.28
N GLU A 212 -10.87 5.78 0.36
CA GLU A 212 -9.53 6.05 -0.15
C GLU A 212 -8.41 5.39 0.68
N LEU A 213 -8.61 5.16 1.98
CA LEU A 213 -7.58 4.60 2.87
C LEU A 213 -7.64 3.08 2.98
N SER A 214 -6.48 2.45 3.20
CA SER A 214 -6.39 1.00 3.31
C SER A 214 -7.35 0.42 4.36
N LYS A 215 -7.98 -0.68 4.00
CA LYS A 215 -8.86 -1.41 4.92
C LYS A 215 -8.10 -1.87 6.15
N GLY A 216 -6.86 -2.31 5.97
CA GLY A 216 -5.97 -2.68 7.08
C GLY A 216 -5.77 -1.56 8.10
N PHE A 217 -5.51 -0.32 7.65
CA PHE A 217 -5.36 0.84 8.53
C PHE A 217 -6.64 1.11 9.31
N ILE A 218 -7.78 1.23 8.61
CA ILE A 218 -9.09 1.54 9.22
C ILE A 218 -9.46 0.48 10.28
N CYS A 219 -9.28 -0.79 9.96
CA CYS A 219 -9.60 -1.89 10.88
C CYS A 219 -8.74 -1.85 12.15
N ASN A 220 -7.44 -1.58 12.02
CA ASN A 220 -6.54 -1.48 13.16
C ASN A 220 -6.83 -0.22 14.00
N CYS A 221 -7.10 0.91 13.35
CA CYS A 221 -7.46 2.15 14.01
C CYS A 221 -8.76 2.00 14.82
N TYR A 222 -9.79 1.40 14.22
CA TYR A 222 -11.06 1.15 14.89
C TYR A 222 -10.88 0.27 16.13
N LYS A 223 -10.13 -0.84 16.01
CA LYS A 223 -9.81 -1.72 17.15
C LYS A 223 -9.05 -0.96 18.25
N TRP A 224 -8.06 -0.16 17.87
CA TRP A 224 -7.28 0.65 18.79
C TRP A 224 -8.17 1.60 19.60
N CYS A 225 -8.98 2.43 18.94
CA CYS A 225 -9.86 3.39 19.61
C CYS A 225 -10.86 2.68 20.53
N ARG A 226 -11.49 1.58 20.11
CA ARG A 226 -12.43 0.83 20.96
C ARG A 226 -11.79 0.24 22.21
N SER A 227 -10.53 -0.17 22.13
CA SER A 227 -9.78 -0.67 23.29
C SER A 227 -9.34 0.42 24.28
N HIS A 228 -9.31 1.69 23.85
CA HIS A 228 -8.90 2.84 24.67
C HIS A 228 -10.09 3.67 25.20
N ILE A 229 -11.20 3.76 24.46
CA ILE A 229 -12.47 4.37 24.93
C ILE A 229 -13.00 3.67 26.21
N GLY A 230 -12.71 2.37 26.37
CA GLY A 230 -13.09 1.61 27.56
C GLY A 230 -12.26 1.90 28.82
N LYS A 231 -11.13 2.63 28.73
CA LYS A 231 -10.26 2.93 29.87
C LYS A 231 -10.56 4.28 30.54
N GLU A 232 -11.11 5.24 29.82
CA GLU A 232 -11.45 6.56 30.38
C GLU A 232 -12.75 6.55 31.21
N ASN A 233 -13.68 5.65 30.90
CA ASN A 233 -14.95 5.53 31.65
C ASN A 233 -14.85 4.78 32.99
N VAL A 234 -13.67 4.31 33.40
CA VAL A 234 -13.46 3.62 34.69
C VAL A 234 -12.86 4.55 35.76
N GLN A 235 -12.48 5.79 35.41
CA GLN A 235 -11.88 6.73 36.36
C GLN A 235 -12.84 7.70 37.06
N ILE A 236 -14.15 7.59 36.87
CA ILE A 236 -15.13 8.43 37.58
C ILE A 236 -16.11 7.57 38.40
N VAL A 237 -15.59 6.91 39.45
CA VAL A 237 -16.34 6.71 40.70
C VAL A 237 -15.33 6.80 41.85
N ARG A 238 -15.24 7.98 42.46
CA ARG A 238 -14.78 8.16 43.84
C ARG A 238 -15.86 8.90 44.59
#